data_AF-A0A0E3LPW6-F1
#
_entry.id   AF-A0A0E3LPW6-F1
#
_cell.length_a   1.000
_cell.length_b   1.000
_cell.length_c   1.000
_cell.angle_alpha   90.00
_cell.angle_beta   90.00
_cell.angle_gamma   90.00
#
_symmetry.space_group_name_H-M   'P 1'
#
loop_
_entity.id
_entity.type
_entity.pdbx_description
1 polymer ?
#
loop_
_entity_poly.entity_id
_entity_poly.type
_entity_poly.pdbx_seq_one_letter_code
_entity_poly.pdbx_strand_id
1 'polypeptide(L)' 'MDGNWPKKYSSKKELKILAANFAKSNNLHPEKVEKFFHEGDRLKSHGKFSDAQILLYAYHSIIEF' A
#
# COMPACT_ATOMS: atom_id res chain seq x y z
N MET A 1 -7.04 -4.14 -28.92
CA MET A 1 -6.93 -5.39 -28.12
C MET A 1 -6.60 -4.93 -26.73
N ASP A 2 -7.67 -4.53 -26.05
CA ASP A 2 -7.68 -3.79 -24.81
C ASP A 2 -8.07 -4.77 -23.71
N GLY A 3 -7.30 -4.81 -22.62
CA GLY A 3 -7.81 -5.36 -21.36
C GLY A 3 -7.15 -6.64 -20.84
N ASN A 4 -6.03 -6.50 -20.11
CA ASN A 4 -5.80 -7.32 -18.92
C ASN A 4 -4.84 -6.69 -17.88
N TRP A 5 -4.78 -5.37 -17.75
CA TRP A 5 -4.15 -4.78 -16.56
C TRP A 5 -5.23 -4.58 -15.50
N PRO A 6 -5.21 -5.33 -14.38
CA PRO A 6 -6.21 -5.17 -13.33
C PRO A 6 -6.13 -3.74 -12.83
N LYS A 7 -7.26 -3.01 -12.88
CA LYS A 7 -7.53 -1.69 -12.30
C LYS A 7 -6.26 -0.92 -11.93
N LYS A 8 -5.87 0.03 -12.78
CA LYS A 8 -4.74 0.95 -12.54
C LYS A 8 -4.83 1.67 -11.18
N TYR A 9 -6.01 1.67 -10.55
CA TYR A 9 -6.25 2.10 -9.19
C TYR A 9 -7.30 1.21 -8.52
N SER A 10 -6.90 0.46 -7.49
CA SER A 10 -7.87 -0.02 -6.51
C SER A 10 -8.43 1.18 -5.74
N SER A 11 -9.73 1.20 -5.45
CA SER A 11 -10.34 2.30 -4.68
C SER A 11 -9.56 2.52 -3.36
N LYS A 12 -9.60 3.72 -2.77
CA LYS A 12 -8.95 3.99 -1.46
C LYS A 12 -9.29 2.91 -0.42
N LYS A 13 -10.52 2.39 -0.47
CA LYS A 13 -11.00 1.28 0.36
C LYS A 13 -10.27 -0.05 0.08
N GLU A 14 -10.10 -0.43 -1.19
CA GLU A 14 -9.45 -1.68 -1.56
C GLU A 14 -7.95 -1.66 -1.21
N LEU A 15 -7.25 -0.55 -1.44
CA LEU A 15 -5.84 -0.41 -1.02
C LEU A 15 -5.69 -0.51 0.50
N LYS A 16 -6.61 0.09 1.28
CA LYS A 16 -6.59 -0.03 2.74
C LYS A 16 -6.78 -1.49 3.20
N ILE A 17 -7.65 -2.24 2.53
CA ILE A 17 -7.84 -3.68 2.84
C ILE A 17 -6.56 -4.46 2.52
N LEU A 18 -5.94 -4.21 1.35
CA LEU A 18 -4.67 -4.84 0.99
C LEU A 18 -3.56 -4.48 1.98
N ALA A 19 -3.48 -3.22 2.38
CA ALA A 19 -2.52 -2.75 3.38
C ALA A 19 -2.76 -3.41 4.75
N ALA A 20 -4.00 -3.51 5.21
CA ALA A 20 -4.33 -4.20 6.46
C ALA A 20 -3.92 -5.68 6.42
N ASN A 21 -4.25 -6.37 5.32
CA ASN A 21 -3.86 -7.77 5.14
C ASN A 21 -2.34 -7.93 5.07
N PHE A 22 -1.65 -7.04 4.34
CA PHE A 22 -0.20 -7.05 4.24
C PHE A 22 0.47 -6.84 5.61
N ALA A 23 -0.02 -5.86 6.38
CA ALA A 23 0.45 -5.59 7.73
C ALA A 23 0.27 -6.80 8.66
N LYS A 24 -0.90 -7.45 8.57
CA LYS A 24 -1.20 -8.67 9.34
C LYS A 24 -0.31 -9.85 8.94
N SER A 25 -0.14 -10.09 7.64
CA SER A 25 0.71 -11.17 7.12
C SER A 25 2.18 -11.01 7.51
N ASN A 26 2.67 -9.79 7.59
CA ASN A 26 4.05 -9.48 7.98
C ASN A 26 4.22 -9.26 9.49
N ASN A 27 3.18 -9.51 10.31
CA ASN A 27 3.17 -9.23 11.75
C ASN A 27 3.74 -7.84 12.09
N LEU A 28 3.32 -6.80 11.34
CA LEU A 28 3.75 -5.43 11.64
C LEU A 28 3.33 -5.06 13.05
N HIS A 29 4.27 -4.48 13.79
CA HIS A 29 3.98 -3.83 15.06
C HIS A 29 2.90 -2.76 14.86
N PRO A 30 1.92 -2.63 15.78
CA PRO A 30 0.82 -1.67 15.66
C PRO A 30 1.31 -0.22 15.46
N GLU A 31 2.45 0.14 16.07
CA GLU A 31 3.09 1.46 15.87
C GLU A 31 3.61 1.68 14.44
N LYS A 32 4.03 0.61 13.75
CA LYS A 32 4.46 0.66 12.35
C LYS A 32 3.27 0.59 11.39
N VAL A 33 2.14 0.02 11.81
CA VAL A 33 0.92 -0.06 11.01
C VAL A 33 0.39 1.34 10.66
N GLU A 34 0.33 2.26 11.62
CA GLU A 34 -0.13 3.63 11.35
C GLU A 34 0.77 4.34 10.33
N LYS A 35 2.10 4.25 10.51
CA LYS A 35 3.09 4.81 9.58
C LYS A 35 2.97 4.19 8.18
N PHE A 36 2.74 2.88 8.11
CA PHE A 36 2.54 2.16 6.86
C PHE A 36 1.32 2.67 6.08
N PHE A 37 0.18 2.85 6.77
CA PHE A 37 -1.01 3.42 6.14
C PHE A 37 -0.81 4.88 5.70
N HIS A 38 -0.09 5.67 6.49
CA HIS A 38 0.21 7.06 6.17
C HIS A 38 1.07 7.17 4.90
N GLU A 39 2.16 6.41 4.82
CA GLU A 39 3.01 6.36 3.63
C GLU A 39 2.26 5.81 2.41
N GLY A 40 1.41 4.80 2.62
CA GLY A 40 0.54 4.26 1.58
C GLY A 40 -0.39 5.32 0.97
N ASP A 41 -1.05 6.14 1.79
CA ASP A 41 -1.91 7.22 1.30
C ASP A 41 -1.10 8.33 0.61
N ARG A 42 0.09 8.68 1.15
CA ARG A 42 1.01 9.64 0.55
C ARG A 42 1.45 9.22 -0.86
N LEU A 43 1.87 7.97 -1.04
CA LEU A 43 2.28 7.42 -2.34
C LEU A 43 1.11 7.29 -3.31
N LYS A 44 -0.08 6.93 -2.82
CA LYS A 44 -1.31 6.89 -3.64
C LYS A 44 -1.68 8.28 -4.15
N SER A 45 -1.54 9.31 -3.32
CA SER A 45 -1.83 10.71 -3.68
C SER A 45 -0.95 11.23 -4.83
N HIS A 46 0.27 10.70 -4.97
CA HIS A 46 1.15 11.05 -6.08
C HIS A 46 0.68 10.50 -7.43
N GLY A 47 -0.20 9.50 -7.46
CA GLY A 47 -0.79 8.94 -8.69
C GLY A 47 0.20 8.26 -9.63
N LYS A 48 1.44 8.02 -9.21
CA LYS A 48 2.54 7.47 -10.04
C LYS A 48 2.76 5.97 -9.87
N PHE A 49 2.19 5.36 -8.85
CA PHE A 49 2.50 3.99 -8.42
C PHE A 49 1.26 3.10 -8.44
N SER A 50 1.44 1.83 -8.83
CA SER A 50 0.39 0.80 -8.68
C SER A 50 0.21 0.42 -7.21
N ASP A 51 -0.94 -0.16 -6.84
CA ASP A 51 -1.22 -0.56 -5.45
C ASP A 51 -0.12 -1.47 -4.86
N ALA A 52 0.42 -2.41 -5.64
CA ALA A 52 1.55 -3.26 -5.19
C ALA A 52 2.84 -2.47 -4.91
N GLN A 53 3.17 -1.49 -5.75
CA GLN A 53 4.33 -0.62 -5.55
C GLN A 53 4.14 0.27 -4.32
N ILE A 54 2.93 0.80 -4.14
CA ILE A 54 2.58 1.61 -2.96
C ILE A 54 2.81 0.80 -1.69
N LEU A 55 2.30 -0.44 -1.63
CA LEU A 55 2.48 -1.32 -0.48
C LEU A 55 3.96 -1.65 -0.24
N LEU A 56 4.71 -1.98 -1.29
CA LEU A 56 6.12 -2.32 -1.15
C LEU A 56 6.97 -1.14 -0.66
N TYR A 57 6.80 0.05 -1.26
CA TYR A 57 7.56 1.24 -0.88
C TYR A 57 7.15 1.76 0.51
N ALA A 58 5.86 1.77 0.83
CA ALA A 58 5.40 2.12 2.17
C ALA A 58 5.98 1.17 3.22
N TYR A 59 6.04 -0.14 2.91
CA TYR A 59 6.62 -1.13 3.82
C TYR A 59 8.12 -0.92 3.99
N HIS A 60 8.86 -0.72 2.90
CA HIS A 60 10.30 -0.47 2.96
C HIS A 60 10.63 0.77 3.82
N SER A 61 9.86 1.86 3.63
CA SER A 61 10.02 3.10 4.37
C SER A 61 9.84 2.97 5.89
N ILE A 62 9.11 1.96 6.38
CA ILE A 62 8.86 1.76 7.82
C ILE A 62 9.74 0.68 8.45
N ILE A 63 10.37 -0.19 7.66
CA ILE A 63 11.27 -1.24 8.16
C ILE A 63 12.73 -0.81 8.15
N GLU A 64 13.12 0.09 7.25
CA GLU A 64 14.47 0.66 7.22
C GLU A 64 14.70 1.73 8.29
N PHE A 65 13.68 2.02 9.11
CA PHE A 65 13.73 2.90 10.28
C PHE A 65 13.56 2.15 11.60
#